data_AF-A0A524J8K0-F1
#
_entry.id   AF-A0A524J8K0-F1
#
_cell.length_a   1.000
_cell.length_b   1.000
_cell.length_c   1.000
_cell.angle_alpha   90.00
_cell.angle_beta   90.00
_cell.angle_gamma   90.00
#
_symmetry.space_group_name_H-M   'P 1'
#
loop_
_entity.id
_entity.type
_entity.pdbx_description
1 polymer ?
#
loop_
_entity_poly.entity_id
_entity_poly.type
_entity_poly.pdbx_seq_one_letter_code
_entity_poly.pdbx_strand_id
1 'polypeptide(L)' 'TIEMKLNAFGPAGPGDEILARAETMHRGRSTHVIEVRMSRGERLLANLIVTQFVIAP' A
#
# COMPACT_ATOMS: atom_id res chain seq x y z
N THR A 1 2.04 -6.13 10.76
CA THR A 1 1.49 -6.64 9.48
C THR A 1 1.34 -8.13 9.55
N ILE A 2 0.21 -8.68 9.10
CA ILE A 2 -0.02 -10.13 9.05
C ILE A 2 -0.07 -10.68 7.63
N GLU A 3 -0.48 -9.85 6.68
CA GLU A 3 -0.51 -10.23 5.27
C GLU A 3 -0.15 -9.02 4.42
N MET A 4 0.50 -9.30 3.29
CA MET A 4 0.88 -8.31 2.32
C MET A 4 0.70 -8.89 0.90
N LYS A 5 -0.02 -8.16 0.05
CA LYS A 5 -0.10 -8.45 -1.39
C LYS A 5 0.37 -7.24 -2.18
N LEU A 6 1.46 -7.42 -2.92
CA LEU A 6 1.98 -6.41 -3.85
C LEU A 6 1.72 -6.86 -5.28
N ASN A 7 1.13 -5.98 -6.09
CA ASN A 7 1.07 -6.12 -7.53
C ASN A 7 1.98 -5.04 -8.13
N ALA A 8 3.02 -5.46 -8.85
CA ALA A 8 3.90 -4.56 -9.58
C ALA A 8 3.48 -4.55 -11.07
N PHE A 9 3.24 -3.36 -11.60
CA PHE A 9 2.81 -3.14 -12.99
C PHE A 9 3.92 -2.51 -13.83
N GLY A 10 4.94 -1.92 -13.21
CA GLY A 10 6.09 -1.36 -13.90
C GLY A 10 7.27 -1.11 -12.98
N PRO A 11 8.48 -0.96 -13.55
CA PRO A 11 9.69 -0.69 -12.80
C PRO A 11 9.76 0.79 -12.36
N ALA A 12 10.53 1.05 -11.31
CA ALA A 12 11.07 2.36 -10.94
C ALA A 12 12.60 2.27 -10.93
N GLY A 13 13.28 3.35 -11.32
CA GLY A 13 14.73 3.45 -11.39
C GLY A 13 15.32 4.44 -10.38
N PRO A 14 16.65 4.49 -10.24
CA PRO A 14 17.32 5.49 -9.41
C PRO A 14 16.94 6.92 -9.83
N GLY A 15 16.57 7.75 -8.85
CA GLY A 15 16.15 9.13 -9.08
C GLY A 15 14.65 9.30 -9.38
N ASP A 16 13.88 8.22 -9.53
CA ASP A 16 12.42 8.32 -9.65
C ASP A 16 11.77 8.74 -8.33
N GLU A 17 10.90 9.74 -8.39
CA GLU A 17 10.00 10.08 -7.30
C GLU A 17 8.69 9.29 -7.41
N ILE A 18 8.43 8.45 -6.41
CA ILE A 18 7.23 7.63 -6.33
C ILE A 18 6.33 8.15 -5.22
N LEU A 19 5.11 8.56 -5.59
CA LEU A 19 4.07 8.94 -4.64
C LEU A 19 3.32 7.69 -4.18
N ALA A 20 3.42 7.36 -2.89
CA ALA A 20 2.65 6.30 -2.26
C ALA A 20 1.47 6.90 -1.48
N ARG A 21 0.24 6.74 -2.01
CA ARG A 21 -0.98 7.20 -1.36
C ARG A 21 -1.65 6.04 -0.64
N ALA A 22 -1.76 6.14 0.68
CA ALA A 22 -2.40 5.14 1.53
C ALA A 22 -3.85 5.53 1.85
N GLU A 23 -4.79 4.62 1.64
CA GLU A 23 -6.21 4.78 1.96
C GLU A 23 -6.69 3.60 2.83
N THR A 24 -7.50 3.90 3.84
CA THR A 24 -8.05 2.86 4.73
C THR A 24 -9.21 2.18 4.04
N MET A 25 -9.08 0.88 3.77
CA MET A 25 -10.13 0.06 3.16
C MET A 25 -11.05 -0.56 4.21
N HIS A 26 -10.49 -0.92 5.36
CA HIS A 26 -11.23 -1.47 6.49
C HIS A 26 -10.58 -1.06 7.80
N ARG A 27 -11.40 -0.64 8.76
CA ARG A 27 -10.98 -0.29 10.12
C ARG A 27 -11.81 -1.04 11.15
N GLY A 28 -11.42 -2.29 11.43
CA GLY A 28 -12.06 -3.14 12.42
C GLY A 28 -11.40 -3.02 13.81
N ARG A 29 -12.04 -3.64 14.80
CA ARG A 29 -11.52 -3.71 16.18
C ARG A 29 -10.17 -4.43 16.25
N SER A 30 -10.03 -5.51 15.50
CA SER A 30 -8.87 -6.41 15.57
C SER A 30 -7.98 -6.32 14.35
N THR A 31 -8.49 -5.84 13.20
CA THR A 31 -7.72 -5.76 11.96
C THR A 31 -7.98 -4.45 11.24
N HIS A 32 -6.92 -3.91 10.62
CA HIS A 32 -7.03 -2.83 9.65
C HIS A 32 -6.52 -3.31 8.28
N VAL A 33 -7.18 -2.86 7.22
CA VAL A 33 -6.75 -3.09 5.84
C VAL A 33 -6.49 -1.74 5.19
N ILE A 34 -5.31 -1.60 4.60
CA ILE A 34 -4.85 -0.38 3.94
C ILE A 34 -4.51 -0.73 2.49
N GLU A 35 -5.04 0.06 1.57
CA GLU A 35 -4.57 0.08 0.19
C GLU A 35 -3.53 1.18 0.03
N VAL A 36 -2.41 0.86 -0.63
CA VAL A 36 -1.40 1.83 -1.02
C VAL A 36 -1.23 1.79 -2.54
N ARG A 37 -1.54 2.91 -3.19
CA ARG A 37 -1.34 3.10 -4.64
C ARG A 37 -0.05 3.88 -4.84
N MET A 38 0.86 3.33 -5.65
CA MET A 38 2.19 3.89 -5.89
C MET A 38 2.29 4.36 -7.33
N SER A 39 2.45 5.67 -7.55
CA SER A 39 2.51 6.26 -8.88
C SER A 39 3.75 7.14 -9.08
N ARG A 40 4.19 7.26 -10.33
CA ARG A 40 5.15 8.27 -10.80
C ARG A 40 4.41 9.20 -11.74
N GLY A 41 4.13 10.42 -11.29
CA GLY A 41 3.13 11.28 -11.95
C GLY A 41 1.78 10.57 -12.01
N GLU A 42 1.19 10.52 -13.20
CA GLU A 42 -0.11 9.88 -13.45
C GLU A 42 -0.02 8.36 -13.67
N ARG A 43 1.19 7.79 -13.78
CA ARG A 43 1.37 6.36 -14.06
C ARG A 43 1.39 5.56 -12.77
N LEU A 44 0.43 4.65 -12.61
CA LEU A 44 0.44 3.64 -11.55
C LEU A 44 1.54 2.60 -11.82
N LEU A 45 2.44 2.41 -10.85
CA LEU A 45 3.53 1.45 -10.93
C LEU A 45 3.30 0.23 -10.05
N ALA A 46 2.63 0.40 -8.91
CA ALA A 46 2.29 -0.71 -8.04
C ALA A 46 1.05 -0.44 -7.19
N ASN A 47 0.42 -1.53 -6.75
CA ASN A 47 -0.66 -1.53 -5.78
C ASN A 47 -0.35 -2.53 -4.67
N LEU A 48 -0.46 -2.07 -3.43
CA LEU A 48 -0.14 -2.82 -2.23
C LEU A 48 -1.37 -2.87 -1.33
N ILE A 49 -1.79 -4.06 -0.94
CA ILE A 49 -2.77 -4.26 0.13
C ILE A 49 -2.05 -4.82 1.34
N VAL A 50 -2.23 -4.15 2.48
CA VAL A 50 -1.68 -4.57 3.77
C VAL A 50 -2.83 -4.86 4.72
N THR A 51 -2.83 -6.08 5.27
CA THR A 51 -3.68 -6.44 6.41
C THR A 51 -2.81 -6.50 7.67
N GLN A 52 -3.25 -5.86 8.74
CA GLN A 52 -2.53 -5.83 10.01
C GLN A 52 -3.47 -6.10 11.18
N PHE A 53 -2.98 -6.79 12.21
CA PHE A 53 -3.64 -6.81 13.51
C PHE A 53 -3.48 -5.47 14.20
N VAL A 54 -4.56 -5.02 14.84
CA VAL A 54 -4.54 -3.93 15.80
C VAL A 54 -4.02 -4.50 17.11
N ILE A 55 -2.79 -4.16 17.45
CA ILE A 55 -2.25 -4.43 18.78
C ILE A 55 -2.68 -3.22 19.61
N ALA A 56 -3.71 -3.38 20.43
CA ALA A 56 -4.00 -2.39 21.45
C ALA A 56 -2.77 -2.26 22.36
N PRO A 57 -2.42 -1.05 22.84
CA PRO A 57 -1.44 -0.92 23.90
C PRO A 57 -1.83 -1.74 25.13
#